data_AF-A0A2P4PDA6-F1
#
_entry.id   AF-A0A2P4PDA6-F1
#
_cell.length_a   1.000
_cell.length_b   1.000
_cell.length_c   1.000
_cell.angle_alpha   90.00
_cell.angle_beta   90.00
_cell.angle_gamma   90.00
#
_symmetry.space_group_name_H-M   'P 1'
#
loop_
_entity.id
_entity.type
_entity.pdbx_description
1 polymer ?
#
loop_
_entity_poly.entity_id
_entity_poly.type
_entity_poly.pdbx_seq_one_letter_code
_entity_poly.pdbx_strand_id
1 'polypeptide(L)' 'MIMWEFTSGISPFNDRAHDLQLALNICKGKRPEIIENTPQCYVDLMKQCWNEDPSKRPSSTEVLNIIENWIFSHNKKI' A
#
# COMPACT_ATOMS: atom_id res chain seq x y z
N MET A 1 0.12 3.66 -2.30
CA MET A 1 1.16 3.92 -3.31
C MET A 1 2.55 3.90 -2.69
N ILE A 2 2.86 4.73 -1.69
CA ILE A 2 4.17 4.72 -1.00
C ILE A 2 4.55 3.31 -0.48
N MET A 3 3.63 2.62 0.20
CA MET A 3 3.88 1.24 0.67
C MET A 3 4.28 0.28 -0.47
N TRP A 4 3.64 0.43 -1.63
CA TRP A 4 3.92 -0.40 -2.80
C TRP A 4 5.30 -0.10 -3.39
N GLU A 5 5.68 1.18 -3.45
CA GLU A 5 7.01 1.63 -3.89
C GLU A 5 8.11 1.05 -3.00
N PHE A 6 7.91 1.03 -1.67
CA PHE A 6 8.85 0.39 -0.75
C PHE A 6 9.04 -1.11 -1.03
N THR A 7 7.96 -1.83 -1.36
CA THR A 7 8.04 -3.27 -1.63
C THR A 7 8.61 -3.60 -3.00
N SER A 8 8.41 -2.72 -3.98
CA SER A 8 8.80 -2.95 -5.38
C SER A 8 10.15 -2.34 -5.75
N GLY A 9 10.60 -1.33 -5.01
CA GLY A 9 11.78 -0.53 -5.36
C GLY A 9 11.60 0.32 -6.62
N ILE A 10 10.38 0.43 -7.15
CA ILE A 10 10.07 1.15 -8.40
C ILE A 10 8.87 2.08 -8.22
N SER A 11 8.82 3.12 -9.04
CA SER A 11 7.67 4.04 -9.06
C SER A 11 6.39 3.31 -9.51
N PRO A 12 5.24 3.52 -8.86
CA PRO A 12 3.97 2.93 -9.27
C PRO A 12 3.61 3.30 -10.71
N PHE A 13 3.26 2.29 -11.52
CA PHE A 13 2.92 2.45 -12.93
C PHE A 13 4.05 3.04 -13.79
N ASN A 14 5.32 2.72 -13.50
CA ASN A 14 6.48 3.18 -14.28
C ASN A 14 6.47 2.74 -15.76
N ASP A 15 5.56 1.84 -16.15
CA ASP A 15 5.45 1.24 -17.47
C ASP A 15 4.60 2.07 -18.45
N ARG A 16 4.06 3.20 -18.02
CA ARG A 16 3.08 4.01 -18.77
C ARG A 16 3.14 5.49 -18.43
N ALA A 17 2.55 6.32 -19.28
CA ALA A 17 2.43 7.75 -19.01
C ALA A 17 1.50 8.05 -17.82
N HIS A 18 1.85 9.06 -17.03
CA HIS A 18 1.05 9.58 -15.93
C HIS A 18 0.05 10.63 -16.44
N ASP A 19 -0.89 10.17 -17.28
CA ASP A 19 -1.87 11.02 -17.96
C ASP A 19 -3.29 10.87 -17.39
N LEU A 20 -4.25 11.57 -18.01
CA LEU A 20 -5.66 11.51 -17.63
C LEU A 20 -6.22 10.09 -17.75
N GLN A 21 -5.76 9.30 -18.72
CA GLN A 21 -6.24 7.93 -18.91
C GLN A 21 -5.84 7.04 -17.73
N LEU A 22 -4.59 7.17 -17.24
CA LEU A 22 -4.16 6.49 -16.03
C LEU A 22 -4.96 6.93 -14.80
N ALA A 23 -5.15 8.24 -14.62
CA ALA A 23 -5.95 8.77 -13.52
C ALA A 23 -7.38 8.19 -13.51
N LEU A 24 -8.06 8.16 -14.66
CA LEU A 24 -9.39 7.56 -14.79
C LEU A 24 -9.39 6.06 -14.46
N ASN A 25 -8.36 5.32 -14.89
CA ASN A 25 -8.24 3.90 -14.55
C ASN A 25 -8.08 3.69 -13.03
N ILE A 26 -7.30 4.53 -12.36
CA ILE A 26 -7.12 4.46 -10.89
C ILE A 26 -8.43 4.75 -10.16
N CYS A 27 -9.20 5.75 -10.63
CA CYS A 27 -10.54 6.04 -10.12
C CYS A 27 -11.51 4.87 -10.32
N LYS A 28 -11.33 4.06 -11.36
CA LYS A 28 -12.09 2.82 -11.62
C LYS A 28 -11.54 1.58 -10.89
N GLY A 29 -10.68 1.77 -9.90
CA GLY A 29 -10.16 0.67 -9.08
C GLY A 29 -8.84 0.06 -9.56
N LYS A 30 -8.21 0.57 -10.62
CA LYS A 30 -6.88 0.09 -11.02
C LYS A 30 -5.87 0.30 -9.90
N ARG A 31 -5.14 -0.76 -9.55
CA ARG A 31 -4.02 -0.75 -8.59
C ARG A 31 -2.79 -1.45 -9.21
N PRO A 32 -1.57 -1.16 -8.74
CA PRO A 32 -0.39 -1.93 -9.08
C PRO A 32 -0.52 -3.40 -8.65
N GLU A 33 0.19 -4.29 -9.35
CA GLU A 33 0.25 -5.71 -8.99
C GLU A 33 1.02 -5.92 -7.69
N ILE A 34 0.57 -6.85 -6.85
CA ILE A 34 1.25 -7.13 -5.58
C ILE A 34 2.56 -7.85 -5.88
N ILE A 35 3.67 -7.31 -5.34
CA ILE A 35 4.99 -7.91 -5.51
C ILE A 35 5.06 -9.24 -4.76
N GLU A 36 5.54 -10.27 -5.45
CA GLU A 36 5.75 -11.60 -4.87
C GLU A 36 6.62 -11.51 -3.61
N ASN A 37 6.36 -12.37 -2.63
CA ASN A 37 7.05 -12.39 -1.33
C ASN A 37 6.83 -11.17 -0.42
N THR A 38 5.94 -10.22 -0.79
CA THR A 38 5.50 -9.18 0.15
C THR A 38 4.77 -9.84 1.32
N PRO A 39 5.14 -9.56 2.59
CA PRO A 39 4.44 -10.13 3.75
C PRO A 39 2.94 -9.83 3.73
N GLN A 40 2.11 -10.85 3.98
CA GLN A 40 0.65 -10.72 3.86
C GLN A 40 0.07 -9.59 4.72
N CYS A 41 0.57 -9.41 5.94
CA CYS A 41 0.13 -8.31 6.81
C CYS A 41 0.37 -6.92 6.17
N TYR A 42 1.47 -6.78 5.43
CA TYR A 42 1.80 -5.55 4.72
C TYR A 42 0.91 -5.36 3.49
N VAL A 43 0.64 -6.44 2.75
CA VAL A 43 -0.34 -6.45 1.63
C VAL A 43 -1.72 -6.02 2.11
N ASP A 44 -2.17 -6.55 3.24
CA ASP A 44 -3.50 -6.26 3.79
C ASP A 44 -3.62 -4.81 4.24
N LEU A 45 -2.61 -4.27 4.93
CA LEU A 45 -2.56 -2.86 5.31
C LEU A 45 -2.51 -1.95 4.05
N MET A 46 -1.66 -2.29 3.08
CA MET A 46 -1.59 -1.56 1.81
C MET A 46 -2.94 -1.55 1.09
N LYS A 47 -3.67 -2.69 1.10
CA LYS A 47 -5.01 -2.81 0.54
C LYS A 47 -6.06 -1.95 1.25
N GLN A 48 -5.96 -1.82 2.56
CA GLN A 48 -6.83 -0.92 3.32
C GLN A 48 -6.55 0.56 2.98
N CYS A 49 -5.28 0.96 2.86
CA CYS A 49 -4.88 2.33 2.56
C CYS A 49 -5.41 2.87 1.22
N TRP A 50 -5.59 2.00 0.22
CA TRP A 50 -6.10 2.40 -1.11
C TRP A 50 -7.49 1.81 -1.43
N ASN A 51 -8.30 1.53 -0.40
CA ASN A 51 -9.67 1.08 -0.54
C ASN A 51 -10.49 2.06 -1.42
N GLU A 52 -11.38 1.53 -2.25
CA GLU A 52 -12.26 2.35 -3.10
C GLU A 52 -13.17 3.23 -2.26
N ASP A 53 -13.72 2.67 -1.17
CA ASP A 53 -14.52 3.40 -0.19
C ASP A 53 -13.59 4.18 0.75
N PRO A 54 -13.60 5.53 0.72
CA PRO A 54 -12.74 6.34 1.57
C PRO A 54 -13.01 6.13 3.07
N SER A 55 -14.22 5.75 3.45
CA SER A 55 -14.59 5.51 4.86
C SER A 55 -13.95 4.24 5.45
N LYS A 56 -13.49 3.33 4.58
CA LYS A 56 -12.79 2.10 4.97
C LYS A 56 -11.26 2.27 5.02
N ARG A 57 -10.75 3.46 4.70
CA ARG A 57 -9.31 3.72 4.75
C ARG A 57 -8.90 4.05 6.18
N PRO A 58 -7.79 3.49 6.68
CA PRO A 58 -7.27 3.85 7.98
C PRO A 58 -6.77 5.30 7.96
N SER A 59 -6.88 5.97 9.09
CA SER A 59 -6.17 7.21 9.38
C SER A 59 -4.65 6.98 9.39
N SER A 60 -3.88 8.04 9.20
CA SER A 60 -2.42 7.97 9.32
C SER A 60 -1.97 7.50 10.71
N THR A 61 -2.72 7.84 11.76
CA THR A 61 -2.47 7.38 13.13
C THR A 61 -2.67 5.87 13.27
N GLU A 62 -3.73 5.30 12.69
CA GLU A 62 -3.94 3.86 12.69
C GLU A 62 -2.83 3.12 11.93
N VAL A 63 -2.43 3.64 10.76
CA VAL A 63 -1.31 3.08 9.98
C VAL A 63 -0.01 3.10 10.79
N LEU A 64 0.31 4.22 11.44
CA LEU A 64 1.49 4.36 12.30
C LEU A 64 1.46 3.32 13.43
N ASN A 65 0.36 3.24 14.17
CA ASN A 65 0.21 2.30 15.28
C ASN A 65 0.39 0.84 14.83
N ILE A 66 -0.14 0.46 13.67
CA ILE A 66 0.03 -0.90 13.12
C ILE A 66 1.51 -1.19 12.83
N ILE A 67 2.19 -0.25 12.16
CA ILE A 67 3.62 -0.40 11.80
C ILE A 67 4.50 -0.45 13.06
N GLU A 68 4.27 0.43 14.03
CA GLU A 68 4.98 0.44 15.31
C GLU A 68 4.79 -0.88 16.04
N ASN A 69 3.56 -1.40 16.11
CA ASN A 69 3.28 -2.69 16.73
C ASN A 69 4.05 -3.84 16.06
N TRP A 70 4.20 -3.83 14.73
CA TRP A 70 5.03 -4.82 14.03
C TRP A 70 6.50 -4.73 14.44
N ILE A 71 7.08 -3.52 14.48
CA ILE A 71 8.48 -3.30 14.84
C ILE A 71 8.74 -3.72 16.30
N PHE A 72 7.92 -3.27 17.24
CA PHE A 72 8.08 -3.61 18.67
C PHE A 72 7.83 -5.09 18.97
N SER A 73 6.89 -5.72 18.25
CA SER A 73 6.64 -7.16 18.40
C SER A 73 7.80 -8.00 17.85
N HIS A 74 8.49 -7.51 16.82
CA HIS A 74 9.71 -8.15 16.31
C HIS A 74 10.86 -8.02 17.32
N ASN A 75 11.04 -6.85 17.91
CA ASN A 75 12.11 -6.58 18.88
C ASN A 75 11.97 -7.35 20.21
N LYS A 76 10.77 -7.85 20.56
CA LYS A 76 10.57 -8.71 21.74
C LYS A 76 10.84 -10.20 21.49
N LYS A 77 10.99 -10.61 20.24
CA LYS A 77 11.19 -12.02 19.84
C LYS A 77 12.64 -12.35 19.50
N ILE A 78 13.56 -11.39 19.65
CA ILE A 78 15.01 -11.53 19.46
C ILE A 78 15.68 -11.54 20.83
#